data_AF-A0A842SUC4-F1
#
_entry.id   AF-A0A842SUC4-F1
#
_cell.length_a   1.000
_cell.length_b   1.000
_cell.length_c   1.000
_cell.angle_alpha   90.00
_cell.angle_beta   90.00
_cell.angle_gamma   90.00
#
_symmetry.space_group_name_H-M   'P 1'
#
loop_
_entity.id
_entity.type
_entity.pdbx_description
1 polymer ?
#
loop_
_entity_poly.entity_id
_entity_poly.type
_entity_poly.pdbx_seq_one_letter_code
_entity_poly.pdbx_strand_id
1 'polypeptide(L)'
;MKEVKINCPLCNKSGKIEVDEEILENSQRGIAAINVQESLICDHSFVAYIDKNYNVRDSFVSDFKIDLPGIKIQKERRLNEFKHLDKMNLDSLLSEISAVELASILNGVFSKQNVL
;
A
#
# COMPACT_ATOMS: atom_id res chain seq x y z
N MET A 1 -0.95 -6.10 19.34
CA MET A 1 -0.04 -4.97 19.04
C MET A 1 1.25 -5.11 19.81
N LYS A 2 2.41 -5.01 19.15
CA LYS A 2 3.74 -4.99 19.78
C LYS A 2 4.51 -3.73 19.39
N GLU A 3 5.30 -3.19 20.32
CA GLU A 3 6.20 -2.07 20.05
C GLU A 3 7.48 -2.54 19.36
N VAL A 4 7.85 -1.88 18.26
CA VAL A 4 9.11 -2.09 17.54
C VAL A 4 9.92 -0.80 17.56
N LYS A 5 11.19 -0.90 17.96
CA LYS A 5 12.13 0.23 17.87
C LYS A 5 12.65 0.35 16.44
N ILE A 6 12.62 1.56 15.91
CA ILE A 6 13.09 1.84 14.55
C ILE A 6 13.84 3.16 14.48
N ASN A 7 14.78 3.24 13.56
CA ASN A 7 15.58 4.44 13.30
C ASN A 7 15.27 4.96 11.90
N CYS A 8 15.13 6.28 11.78
CA CYS A 8 14.98 6.90 10.47
C CYS A 8 16.27 6.77 9.64
N PRO A 9 16.22 6.26 8.39
CA PRO A 9 17.42 6.09 7.56
C PRO A 9 18.05 7.42 7.11
N LEU A 10 17.33 8.56 7.21
CA LEU A 10 17.82 9.87 6.78
C LEU A 10 18.47 10.68 7.90
N CYS A 11 17.88 10.65 9.11
CA CYS A 11 18.36 11.47 10.24
C CYS A 11 18.79 10.66 11.47
N ASN A 12 18.72 9.32 11.40
CA ASN A 12 19.04 8.40 12.49
C ASN A 12 18.26 8.61 13.79
N LYS A 13 17.16 9.38 13.77
CA LYS A 13 16.32 9.56 14.94
C LYS A 13 15.60 8.25 15.26
N SER A 14 15.72 7.80 16.50
CA SER A 14 15.04 6.60 16.99
C SER A 14 13.61 6.91 17.42
N GLY A 15 12.70 5.99 17.13
CA GLY A 15 11.32 6.03 17.58
C GLY A 15 10.80 4.62 17.85
N LYS A 16 9.53 4.57 18.23
CA LYS A 16 8.79 3.33 18.41
C LYS A 16 7.54 3.38 17.54
N ILE A 17 7.22 2.25 16.92
CA ILE A 17 5.98 2.05 16.18
C ILE A 17 5.24 0.85 16.75
N GLU A 18 3.92 0.94 16.80
CA GLU A 18 3.07 -0.18 17.16
C GLU A 18 2.71 -0.96 15.90
N VAL A 19 2.99 -2.26 15.92
CA VAL A 19 2.75 -3.16 14.81
C VAL A 19 1.72 -4.19 15.22
N ASP A 20 0.73 -4.39 14.36
CA ASP A 20 -0.25 -5.46 14.54
C ASP A 20 0.37 -6.83 14.21
N GLU A 21 0.09 -7.82 15.04
CA GLU A 21 0.63 -9.16 14.91
C GLU A 21 0.07 -9.82 13.64
N GLU A 22 -1.20 -9.55 13.31
CA GLU A 22 -1.86 -10.06 12.11
C GLU A 22 -1.13 -9.66 10.82
N ILE A 23 -0.55 -8.45 10.76
CA ILE A 23 0.18 -7.96 9.57
C ILE A 23 1.46 -8.77 9.38
N LEU A 24 2.14 -9.15 10.47
CA LEU A 24 3.37 -9.93 10.42
C LEU A 24 3.10 -11.41 10.16
N GLU A 25 2.05 -11.98 10.75
CA GLU A 25 1.66 -13.38 10.56
C GLU A 25 1.23 -13.66 9.12
N ASN A 26 0.42 -12.76 8.54
CA ASN A 26 -0.07 -12.85 7.18
C ASN A 26 0.99 -12.52 6.11
N SER A 27 2.19 -12.11 6.50
CA SER A 27 3.28 -11.86 5.55
C SER A 27 3.78 -13.17 4.91
N GLN A 28 3.57 -13.31 3.59
CA GLN A 28 3.94 -14.53 2.84
C GLN A 28 5.44 -14.85 2.89
N ARG A 29 6.29 -13.82 2.99
CA ARG A 29 7.76 -13.94 2.96
C ARG A 29 8.41 -13.80 4.34
N GLY A 30 7.63 -13.74 5.42
CA GLY A 30 8.14 -13.58 6.78
C GLY A 30 8.62 -12.17 7.14
N ILE A 31 8.39 -11.20 6.25
CA ILE A 31 8.72 -9.78 6.43
C ILE A 31 7.51 -8.97 5.97
N ALA A 32 7.09 -8.01 6.79
CA ALA A 32 6.08 -7.02 6.43
C ALA A 32 6.73 -5.68 6.11
N ALA A 33 6.20 -4.99 5.11
CA ALA A 33 6.55 -3.61 4.79
C ALA A 33 5.56 -2.68 5.48
N ILE A 34 6.08 -1.81 6.36
CA ILE A 34 5.26 -0.86 7.13
C ILE A 34 5.64 0.55 6.75
N ASN A 35 4.64 1.34 6.35
CA ASN A 35 4.84 2.75 6.03
C ASN A 35 4.90 3.58 7.32
N VAL A 36 6.07 4.17 7.60
CA VAL A 36 6.29 5.11 8.70
C VAL A 36 5.95 6.50 8.19
N GLN A 37 4.85 7.06 8.69
CA GLN A 37 4.41 8.40 8.30
C GLN A 37 5.30 9.49 8.89
N GLU A 38 5.34 10.63 8.20
CA GLU A 38 5.88 11.88 8.74
C GLU A 38 5.23 12.17 10.11
N SER A 39 5.97 12.81 11.00
CA SER A 39 5.59 13.13 12.39
C SER A 39 5.44 11.95 13.35
N LEU A 40 5.49 10.69 12.89
CA LEU A 40 5.47 9.54 13.80
C LEU A 40 6.78 9.43 14.62
N ILE A 41 7.91 9.76 13.99
CA ILE A 41 9.25 9.73 14.60
C ILE A 41 10.00 11.03 14.31
N CYS A 42 9.95 11.45 13.05
CA CYS A 42 10.58 12.64 12.50
C CYS A 42 9.80 13.12 11.28
N ASP A 43 10.28 14.17 10.63
CA ASP A 43 9.61 14.79 9.48
C ASP A 43 9.82 14.03 8.16
N HIS A 44 10.34 12.80 8.21
CA HIS A 44 10.57 11.96 7.05
C HIS A 44 9.60 10.78 7.03
N SER A 45 9.01 10.51 5.86
CA SER A 45 8.32 9.25 5.57
C SER A 45 9.29 8.22 5.01
N PHE A 46 9.17 6.97 5.45
CA PHE A 46 9.95 5.85 4.91
C PHE A 46 9.23 4.52 5.15
N VAL A 47 9.64 3.48 4.45
CA VAL A 47 9.12 2.13 4.60
C VAL A 47 10.10 1.31 5.44
N ALA A 48 9.58 0.65 6.46
CA ALA A 48 10.32 -0.25 7.34
C ALA A 48 10.00 -1.70 7.01
N TYR A 49 11.03 -2.54 6.87
CA TYR A 49 10.87 -3.98 6.71
C TYR A 49 11.05 -4.67 8.06
N ILE A 50 9.97 -5.25 8.58
CA ILE A 50 9.95 -5.85 9.92
C ILE A 50 9.66 -7.35 9.78
N ASP A 51 10.47 -8.16 10.44
CA ASP A 51 10.29 -9.61 10.43
C ASP A 51 9.29 -10.10 11.50
N LYS A 52 8.96 -11.39 11.46
CA LYS A 52 8.10 -12.06 12.45
C LYS A 52 8.66 -12.05 13.88
N ASN A 53 9.93 -11.73 14.06
CA ASN A 53 10.59 -11.59 15.36
C ASN A 53 10.62 -10.13 15.82
N TYR A 54 9.87 -9.23 15.17
CA TYR A 54 9.78 -7.81 15.50
C TYR A 54 11.11 -7.06 15.36
N ASN A 55 12.00 -7.56 14.51
CA ASN A 55 13.26 -6.90 14.18
C ASN A 55 13.13 -6.16 12.86
N VAL A 56 13.60 -4.91 12.85
CA VAL A 56 13.76 -4.14 11.62
C VAL A 56 14.94 -4.73 10.84
N ARG A 57 14.67 -5.23 9.63
CA ARG A 57 15.66 -5.84 8.74
C ARG A 57 16.26 -4.82 7.78
N ASP A 58 15.44 -3.89 7.31
CA ASP A 58 15.87 -2.84 6.40
C ASP A 58 14.91 -1.65 6.46
N SER A 59 15.31 -0.51 5.89
CA SER A 59 14.49 0.68 5.75
C SER A 59 14.76 1.38 4.44
N PHE A 60 13.69 1.77 3.74
CA PHE A 60 13.73 2.34 2.41
C PHE A 60 13.00 3.69 2.36
N VAL A 61 13.62 4.68 1.73
CA VAL A 61 12.99 5.99 1.48
C VAL A 61 12.46 6.00 0.06
N SER A 62 11.17 6.26 -0.12
CA SER A 62 10.56 6.36 -1.44
C SER A 62 10.85 7.71 -2.08
N ASP A 63 11.24 7.72 -3.36
CA ASP A 63 11.51 8.95 -4.12
C ASP A 63 10.25 9.79 -4.37
N PHE A 64 9.08 9.15 -4.37
CA PHE A 64 7.79 9.80 -4.56
C PHE A 64 6.71 9.15 -3.68
N LYS A 65 5.69 9.93 -3.33
CA LYS A 65 4.51 9.52 -2.59
C LYS A 65 3.28 9.83 -3.44
N ILE A 66 2.43 8.83 -3.67
CA ILE A 66 1.15 9.02 -4.36
C ILE A 66 0.08 9.23 -3.29
N ASP A 67 -0.34 10.47 -3.09
CA ASP A 67 -1.48 10.79 -2.25
C ASP A 67 -2.77 10.56 -3.06
N LEU A 68 -3.55 9.55 -2.69
CA LEU A 68 -4.86 9.34 -3.27
C LEU A 68 -5.78 10.46 -2.76
N PRO A 69 -6.37 11.30 -3.63
CA PRO A 69 -7.29 12.36 -3.22
C PRO A 69 -8.45 11.70 -2.48
N GLY A 70 -8.74 12.15 -1.24
CA GLY A 70 -9.61 11.49 -0.27
C GLY A 70 -10.81 10.76 -0.87
N ILE A 71 -10.60 9.51 -1.26
CA ILE A 71 -11.66 8.61 -1.69
C ILE A 71 -12.38 8.26 -0.41
N LYS A 72 -13.52 8.88 -0.16
CA LYS A 72 -14.48 8.37 0.82
C LYS A 72 -14.90 7.00 0.30
N ILE A 73 -14.18 5.95 0.69
CA ILE A 73 -14.64 4.59 0.51
C ILE A 73 -15.90 4.49 1.35
N GLN A 74 -17.06 4.69 0.71
CA GLN A 74 -18.36 4.46 1.30
C GLN A 74 -18.45 2.95 1.52
N LYS A 75 -17.92 2.50 2.65
CA LYS A 75 -17.66 1.09 2.96
C LYS A 75 -18.93 0.23 3.03
N GLU A 76 -20.13 0.80 2.91
CA GLU A 76 -21.37 0.11 3.27
C GLU A 76 -22.48 0.10 2.21
N ARG A 77 -22.40 0.86 1.09
CA ARG A 77 -23.51 0.88 0.11
C ARG A 77 -23.32 0.08 -1.17
N ARG A 78 -22.12 -0.42 -1.50
CA ARG A 78 -21.89 -1.18 -2.74
C ARG A 78 -21.60 -2.68 -2.59
N LEU A 79 -21.52 -3.21 -1.37
CA LEU A 79 -21.26 -4.64 -1.15
C LEU A 79 -22.36 -5.56 -1.72
N ASN A 80 -23.58 -5.05 -1.92
CA ASN A 80 -24.67 -5.83 -2.52
C ASN A 80 -24.75 -5.73 -4.05
N GLU A 81 -24.16 -4.72 -4.69
CA GLU A 81 -24.11 -4.64 -6.17
C GLU A 81 -22.95 -5.48 -6.75
N PHE A 82 -21.89 -5.71 -5.98
CA PHE A 82 -20.71 -6.42 -6.46
C PHE A 82 -20.69 -7.94 -6.21
N LYS A 83 -21.71 -8.51 -5.54
CA LYS A 83 -21.86 -9.97 -5.42
C LYS A 83 -21.94 -10.70 -6.76
N HIS A 84 -22.18 -9.98 -7.85
CA HIS A 84 -22.22 -10.53 -9.20
C HIS A 84 -20.85 -10.46 -9.95
N LEU A 85 -19.85 -9.74 -9.42
CA LEU A 85 -18.50 -9.68 -10.01
C LEU A 85 -17.57 -10.80 -9.53
N ASP A 86 -17.89 -11.50 -8.45
CA ASP A 86 -17.12 -12.66 -7.96
C ASP A 86 -17.10 -13.85 -8.97
N LYS A 87 -17.83 -13.74 -10.08
CA LYS A 87 -17.79 -14.70 -11.19
C LYS A 87 -16.96 -14.24 -12.39
N MET A 88 -16.45 -13.01 -12.43
CA MET A 88 -15.56 -12.57 -13.50
C MET A 88 -14.13 -12.91 -13.12
N ASN A 89 -13.54 -13.85 -13.87
CA ASN A 89 -12.12 -14.16 -13.75
C ASN A 89 -11.31 -12.98 -14.29
N LEU A 90 -10.89 -12.10 -13.38
CA LEU A 90 -10.12 -10.89 -13.70
C LEU A 90 -8.83 -11.22 -14.45
N ASP A 91 -8.23 -12.38 -14.18
CA ASP A 91 -7.01 -12.83 -14.85
C ASP A 91 -7.24 -13.13 -16.33
N SER A 92 -8.44 -13.63 -16.68
CA SER A 92 -8.84 -13.84 -18.09
C SER A 92 -9.14 -12.53 -18.81
N LEU A 93 -9.64 -11.52 -18.09
CA LEU A 93 -9.94 -10.23 -18.68
C LEU A 93 -8.68 -9.38 -18.88
N LEU A 94 -7.74 -9.46 -17.93
CA LEU A 94 -6.45 -8.80 -18.02
C LEU A 94 -5.51 -9.42 -19.07
N SER A 95 -5.67 -10.71 -19.38
CA SER A 95 -4.86 -11.37 -20.41
C SER A 95 -5.28 -10.99 -21.84
N GLU A 96 -6.50 -10.49 -22.02
CA GLU A 96 -7.03 -10.03 -23.30
C GLU A 96 -6.68 -8.57 -23.61
N ILE A 97 -6.22 -7.80 -22.61
CA ILE A 97 -5.87 -6.38 -22.77
C ILE A 97 -4.37 -6.25 -23.06
N SER A 98 -4.03 -5.63 -24.18
CA SER A 98 -2.64 -5.30 -24.49
C SER A 98 -2.11 -4.18 -23.59
N ALA A 99 -0.78 -4.12 -23.43
CA ALA A 99 -0.13 -3.08 -22.64
C ALA A 99 -0.46 -1.65 -23.14
N VAL A 100 -0.69 -1.47 -24.44
CA VAL A 100 -1.05 -0.17 -25.05
C VAL A 100 -2.47 0.24 -24.69
N GLU A 101 -3.41 -0.70 -24.69
CA GLU A 101 -4.80 -0.44 -24.31
C GLU A 101 -4.89 -0.12 -22.82
N LEU A 102 -4.17 -0.88 -21.99
CA LEU A 102 -4.10 -0.62 -20.55
C LEU A 102 -3.49 0.76 -20.26
N ALA A 103 -2.40 1.12 -20.94
CA ALA A 103 -1.80 2.45 -20.82
C ALA A 103 -2.77 3.55 -21.26
N SER A 104 -3.53 3.34 -22.34
CA SER A 104 -4.52 4.30 -22.85
C SER A 104 -5.69 4.49 -21.86
N ILE A 105 -6.18 3.40 -21.26
CA ILE A 105 -7.22 3.45 -20.22
C ILE A 105 -6.71 4.24 -19.01
N LEU A 106 -5.51 3.91 -18.51
CA LEU A 106 -4.91 4.62 -17.39
C LEU A 106 -4.71 6.11 -17.73
N ASN A 107 -4.19 6.42 -18.92
CA ASN A 107 -3.99 7.80 -19.35
C ASN A 107 -5.31 8.58 -19.46
N GLY A 108 -6.39 7.97 -19.96
CA GLY A 108 -7.72 8.59 -19.98
C GLY A 108 -8.24 8.90 -18.58
N VAL A 109 -8.11 7.94 -17.65
CA VAL A 109 -8.50 8.08 -16.24
C VAL A 109 -7.71 9.19 -15.56
N PHE A 110 -6.38 9.20 -15.70
CA PHE A 110 -5.52 10.18 -15.06
C PHE A 110 -5.59 11.58 -15.72
N SER A 111 -5.91 11.65 -17.00
CA SER A 111 -6.06 12.91 -17.73
C SER A 111 -7.45 13.53 -17.62
N LYS A 112 -8.40 12.87 -16.93
CA LYS A 112 -9.83 13.24 -16.85
C LYS A 112 -10.49 13.43 -18.22
N GLN A 113 -10.00 12.73 -19.24
CA GLN A 113 -10.59 12.77 -20.57
C GLN A 113 -11.65 11.65 -20.66
N ASN A 114 -12.85 12.00 -21.11
CA ASN A 114 -13.92 11.02 -21.32
C ASN A 114 -13.51 10.12 -22.49
N VAL A 115 -13.20 8.86 -22.19
CA VAL A 115 -13.00 7.83 -23.22
C VAL A 115 -14.39 7.38 -23.67
N LEU A 116 -14.77 7.78 -24.89
CA LEU A 116 -15.99 7.37 -25.61
C LEU A 116 -15.72 6.08 -26.40
#